data_AF-A0AA48L527-F1
#
_entry.id   AF-A0AA48L527-F1
#
_cell.length_a   1.000
_cell.length_b   1.000
_cell.length_c   1.000
_cell.angle_alpha   90.00
_cell.angle_beta   90.00
_cell.angle_gamma   90.00
#
_symmetry.space_group_name_H-M   'P 1'
#
loop_
_entity.id
_entity.type
_entity.pdbx_description
1 polymer ?
#
loop_
_entity_poly.entity_id
_entity_poly.type
_entity_poly.pdbx_seq_one_letter_code
_entity_poly.pdbx_strand_id
1 'polypeptide(L)'
;MPPKAPSSKRGKENAPPKAKAPKIVSEPEDDFDAFLDDEPMKPVKKVDRPPKVPKKDKSPEVEEAMVVEEQDPSRAARESNLVPSKSSRDQGELKRVQAECDRLRRERDAFAKQFEQLSSLRNSGPEALLEKFKETAEAKSKAEVIRSQEALYEKQMAKVKSLEEALAASQQALDRAEASAAPPKFDAKLERMGQRELQGEVHKLWDVVKAKDGEIAALQREYQEEIAHSRKLQETAAQMRRSAEPAAKPVVNEVHSLSVRLYEELTGLDILDAQVRPDPKTGDERIYKCIQTTGGRNYTLRLSLRNEFDKQRKQWKKMVQFAPSDMDKETDRKLLKRLGPFRDAFDIPRDQLPAAYAQLTARMDPDGQFEEPE
;
A
#
# COMPACT_ATOMS: atom_id res chain seq x y z
N MET A 1 13.84 6.73 -96.64
CA MET A 1 12.72 5.75 -96.67
C MET A 1 12.33 5.41 -95.23
N PRO A 2 11.05 5.40 -94.84
CA PRO A 2 10.62 5.04 -93.49
C PRO A 2 9.97 3.63 -93.41
N PRO A 3 10.33 2.82 -92.39
CA PRO A 3 9.49 1.76 -91.82
C PRO A 3 9.18 2.07 -90.34
N LYS A 4 7.89 2.28 -89.98
CA LYS A 4 6.96 1.27 -89.42
C LYS A 4 7.36 0.69 -88.04
N ALA A 5 6.55 1.00 -87.02
CA ALA A 5 6.47 0.28 -85.73
C ALA A 5 5.62 -1.01 -85.85
N PRO A 6 5.58 -1.92 -84.83
CA PRO A 6 4.69 -1.69 -83.68
C PRO A 6 5.08 -2.31 -82.30
N SER A 7 4.41 -1.82 -81.24
CA SER A 7 3.99 -2.52 -79.99
C SER A 7 4.97 -3.28 -79.07
N SER A 8 4.88 -3.04 -77.75
CA SER A 8 4.46 -4.06 -76.74
C SER A 8 4.23 -3.46 -75.33
N LYS A 9 3.62 -4.23 -74.43
CA LYS A 9 3.11 -3.82 -73.09
C LYS A 9 4.15 -3.99 -71.97
N ARG A 10 4.34 -2.96 -71.14
CA ARG A 10 4.72 -2.97 -69.69
C ARG A 10 4.73 -1.51 -69.20
N GLY A 11 4.35 -1.14 -67.98
CA GLY A 11 3.62 -1.83 -66.91
C GLY A 11 3.34 -0.78 -65.81
N LYS A 12 2.09 -0.66 -65.31
CA LYS A 12 1.73 0.36 -64.30
C LYS A 12 1.69 -0.25 -62.90
N GLU A 13 2.81 -0.17 -62.20
CA GLU A 13 2.94 -0.50 -60.78
C GLU A 13 3.44 0.74 -60.02
N ASN A 14 3.32 0.76 -58.69
CA ASN A 14 3.57 1.91 -57.81
C ASN A 14 2.67 3.15 -58.04
N ALA A 15 1.36 2.94 -57.91
CA ALA A 15 0.48 3.95 -57.30
C ALA A 15 0.02 3.41 -55.92
N PRO A 16 0.12 4.19 -54.83
CA PRO A 16 -0.22 3.69 -53.49
C PRO A 16 -1.72 3.39 -53.35
N PRO A 17 -2.10 2.40 -52.53
CA PRO A 17 -3.50 2.02 -52.37
C PRO A 17 -4.30 3.13 -51.67
N LYS A 18 -5.44 3.52 -52.26
CA LYS A 18 -6.40 4.40 -51.60
C LYS A 18 -7.07 3.65 -50.44
N ALA A 19 -6.55 3.83 -49.24
CA ALA A 19 -7.25 3.44 -48.02
C ALA A 19 -8.60 4.16 -47.97
N LYS A 20 -9.69 3.41 -47.75
CA LYS A 20 -11.02 3.99 -47.54
C LYS A 20 -11.06 4.59 -46.14
N ALA A 21 -11.45 5.86 -46.02
CA ALA A 21 -11.78 6.41 -44.71
C ALA A 21 -12.96 5.60 -44.13
N PRO A 22 -12.88 5.10 -42.88
CA PRO A 22 -14.03 4.50 -42.22
C PRO A 22 -15.10 5.57 -42.05
N LYS A 23 -16.35 5.20 -42.37
CA LYS A 23 -17.51 6.05 -42.23
C LYS A 23 -17.69 6.42 -40.76
N ILE A 24 -17.57 7.70 -40.42
CA ILE A 24 -17.98 8.22 -39.11
C ILE A 24 -19.47 7.92 -38.96
N VAL A 25 -19.81 7.08 -37.98
CA VAL A 25 -21.18 6.90 -37.51
C VAL A 25 -21.35 7.86 -36.34
N SER A 26 -22.06 8.95 -36.59
CA SER A 26 -22.48 9.92 -35.59
C SER A 26 -23.85 9.55 -35.07
N GLU A 27 -23.93 9.01 -33.84
CA GLU A 27 -25.11 8.98 -32.95
C GLU A 27 -24.79 8.15 -31.70
N PRO A 28 -25.44 8.40 -30.54
CA PRO A 28 -26.18 9.58 -30.13
C PRO A 28 -25.47 10.34 -28.98
N GLU A 29 -25.99 11.52 -28.65
CA GLU A 29 -25.84 12.08 -27.30
C GLU A 29 -27.00 11.50 -26.47
N ASP A 30 -26.73 10.54 -25.58
CA ASP A 30 -27.75 9.98 -24.67
C ASP A 30 -27.86 10.83 -23.40
N ASP A 31 -29.03 11.42 -23.18
CA ASP A 31 -29.35 12.25 -22.01
C ASP A 31 -29.25 11.46 -20.69
N PHE A 32 -28.38 11.89 -19.78
CA PHE A 32 -28.27 11.31 -18.44
C PHE A 32 -29.01 12.10 -17.35
N ASP A 33 -30.06 12.84 -17.74
CA ASP A 33 -30.81 13.78 -16.88
C ASP A 33 -32.33 13.51 -16.89
N ALA A 34 -32.72 12.23 -17.03
CA ALA A 34 -34.12 11.80 -17.16
C ALA A 34 -34.41 10.42 -16.54
N PHE A 35 -34.18 10.23 -15.23
CA PHE A 35 -34.70 9.04 -14.50
C PHE A 35 -35.15 9.34 -13.05
N LEU A 36 -35.95 10.39 -12.88
CA LEU A 36 -36.76 10.65 -11.69
C LEU A 36 -38.25 10.36 -12.00
N ASP A 37 -38.55 9.09 -12.30
CA ASP A 37 -39.92 8.63 -12.53
C ASP A 37 -40.60 8.30 -11.18
N ASP A 38 -41.73 8.94 -10.92
CA ASP A 38 -42.40 8.97 -9.60
C ASP A 38 -43.36 7.78 -9.43
N GLU A 39 -42.85 6.63 -8.96
CA GLU A 39 -43.72 5.50 -8.59
C GLU A 39 -44.55 5.84 -7.33
N PRO A 40 -45.89 5.94 -7.42
CA PRO A 40 -46.71 6.43 -6.32
C PRO A 40 -46.73 5.48 -5.12
N MET A 41 -46.30 5.96 -3.96
CA MET A 41 -46.29 5.20 -2.71
C MET A 41 -47.66 4.58 -2.38
N LYS A 42 -47.73 3.25 -2.42
CA LYS A 42 -48.90 2.49 -1.96
C LYS A 42 -49.05 2.67 -0.44
N PRO A 43 -50.22 3.11 0.08
CA PRO A 43 -50.36 3.47 1.49
C PRO A 43 -50.22 2.24 2.39
N VAL A 44 -49.19 2.26 3.24
CA VAL A 44 -48.94 1.22 4.26
C VAL A 44 -50.09 1.24 5.26
N LYS A 45 -50.94 0.21 5.23
CA LYS A 45 -52.02 0.03 6.21
C LYS A 45 -51.42 -0.17 7.60
N LYS A 46 -51.82 0.70 8.56
CA LYS A 46 -51.63 0.42 9.98
C LYS A 46 -52.25 -0.92 10.33
N VAL A 47 -51.48 -1.80 10.98
CA VAL A 47 -51.97 -3.02 11.61
C VAL A 47 -51.41 -3.08 13.02
N ASP A 48 -52.09 -2.40 13.94
CA ASP A 48 -51.85 -2.55 15.37
C ASP A 48 -52.22 -3.97 15.81
N ARG A 49 -51.21 -4.83 16.03
CA ARG A 49 -51.40 -6.09 16.76
C ARG A 49 -50.10 -6.59 17.40
N PRO A 50 -50.06 -6.81 18.73
CA PRO A 50 -48.90 -7.42 19.37
C PRO A 50 -48.78 -8.91 18.96
N PRO A 51 -47.55 -9.44 18.82
CA PRO A 51 -47.34 -10.84 18.47
C PRO A 51 -47.81 -11.78 19.58
N LYS A 52 -48.45 -12.90 19.18
CA LYS A 52 -48.87 -13.97 20.09
C LYS A 52 -47.64 -14.70 20.65
N VAL A 53 -47.67 -14.98 21.96
CA VAL A 53 -46.71 -15.87 22.62
C VAL A 53 -46.85 -17.29 22.04
N PRO A 54 -45.78 -17.91 21.50
CA PRO A 54 -45.79 -19.31 21.08
C PRO A 54 -45.83 -20.25 22.30
N LYS A 55 -46.32 -21.48 22.09
CA LYS A 55 -46.56 -22.41 23.20
C LYS A 55 -45.27 -23.06 23.73
N LYS A 56 -45.36 -23.42 25.01
CA LYS A 56 -44.49 -24.35 25.74
C LYS A 56 -44.49 -25.73 25.08
N ASP A 57 -43.37 -26.11 24.47
CA ASP A 57 -43.03 -27.51 24.18
C ASP A 57 -42.08 -28.09 25.26
N LYS A 58 -41.78 -29.39 25.18
CA LYS A 58 -41.62 -30.23 26.38
C LYS A 58 -40.63 -31.39 26.20
N SER A 59 -39.63 -31.50 27.08
CA SER A 59 -38.66 -32.64 27.22
C SER A 59 -37.76 -32.87 25.97
N PRO A 60 -36.70 -33.70 26.02
CA PRO A 60 -36.14 -34.50 27.13
C PRO A 60 -34.94 -33.78 27.81
N GLU A 61 -34.41 -34.12 28.99
CA GLU A 61 -34.21 -35.43 29.66
C GLU A 61 -33.06 -36.25 29.05
N VAL A 62 -31.84 -36.04 29.56
CA VAL A 62 -30.69 -36.92 29.36
C VAL A 62 -30.12 -37.20 30.74
N GLU A 63 -30.30 -38.42 31.20
CA GLU A 63 -29.48 -38.97 32.28
C GLU A 63 -28.10 -39.32 31.71
N GLU A 64 -27.03 -38.95 32.38
CA GLU A 64 -25.79 -39.73 32.30
C GLU A 64 -25.09 -39.69 33.66
N ALA A 65 -24.84 -40.87 34.21
CA ALA A 65 -24.33 -41.03 35.56
C ALA A 65 -22.86 -41.44 35.55
N MET A 66 -22.04 -40.77 36.36
CA MET A 66 -20.86 -41.39 36.95
C MET A 66 -20.94 -41.29 38.47
N VAL A 67 -20.76 -42.45 39.10
CA VAL A 67 -20.81 -42.70 40.54
C VAL A 67 -19.37 -43.02 41.00
N VAL A 68 -19.18 -43.35 42.28
CA VAL A 68 -17.97 -44.02 42.85
C VAL A 68 -16.80 -43.07 43.21
N GLU A 69 -16.26 -43.04 44.43
CA GLU A 69 -16.64 -43.61 45.75
C GLU A 69 -15.87 -42.91 46.92
N GLU A 70 -16.38 -43.01 48.16
CA GLU A 70 -15.68 -43.10 49.48
C GLU A 70 -14.56 -42.08 49.89
N GLN A 71 -14.07 -41.92 51.14
CA GLN A 71 -14.32 -42.38 52.54
C GLN A 71 -13.68 -41.29 53.48
N ASP A 72 -13.76 -41.17 54.82
CA ASP A 72 -14.49 -41.80 55.95
C ASP A 72 -14.56 -40.73 57.11
N PRO A 73 -15.48 -40.75 58.10
CA PRO A 73 -15.72 -39.60 58.97
C PRO A 73 -15.11 -39.66 60.39
N SER A 74 -14.96 -38.50 61.03
CA SER A 74 -15.15 -38.27 62.48
C SER A 74 -15.02 -36.74 62.77
N ARG A 75 -15.48 -36.13 63.86
CA ARG A 75 -15.56 -36.59 65.26
C ARG A 75 -16.47 -35.68 66.11
N ALA A 76 -16.97 -36.21 67.23
CA ALA A 76 -17.54 -35.49 68.38
C ALA A 76 -18.81 -34.63 68.15
N ALA A 77 -19.96 -35.19 68.52
CA ALA A 77 -21.09 -34.38 68.96
C ALA A 77 -20.76 -33.66 70.29
N ARG A 78 -21.35 -32.48 70.50
CA ARG A 78 -21.59 -31.96 71.85
C ARG A 78 -22.85 -31.12 71.88
N GLU A 79 -23.87 -31.61 72.57
CA GLU A 79 -25.08 -30.85 72.86
C GLU A 79 -24.76 -29.68 73.79
N SER A 80 -25.29 -28.51 73.48
CA SER A 80 -25.63 -27.51 74.50
C SER A 80 -26.91 -26.82 74.04
N ASN A 81 -27.96 -26.97 74.85
CA ASN A 81 -29.30 -26.47 74.55
C ASN A 81 -29.50 -25.11 75.26
N LEU A 82 -30.58 -24.39 74.93
CA LEU A 82 -31.06 -23.16 75.58
C LEU A 82 -30.24 -21.86 75.34
N VAL A 83 -30.52 -21.14 74.24
CA VAL A 83 -31.01 -19.73 74.30
C VAL A 83 -31.95 -19.44 73.12
N PRO A 84 -33.27 -19.29 73.33
CA PRO A 84 -34.20 -18.85 72.29
C PRO A 84 -34.50 -17.33 72.40
N SER A 85 -34.00 -16.51 71.48
CA SER A 85 -34.60 -15.21 71.03
C SER A 85 -33.63 -14.30 70.25
N LYS A 86 -33.44 -14.55 68.95
CA LYS A 86 -32.92 -13.55 67.95
C LYS A 86 -33.01 -14.01 66.50
N SER A 87 -32.89 -15.32 66.26
CA SER A 87 -32.81 -15.98 64.94
C SER A 87 -33.90 -15.65 63.92
N SER A 88 -35.04 -15.09 64.32
CA SER A 88 -36.08 -14.63 63.39
C SER A 88 -35.67 -13.38 62.59
N ARG A 89 -34.78 -12.53 63.13
CA ARG A 89 -34.20 -11.39 62.39
C ARG A 89 -33.21 -11.88 61.35
N ASP A 90 -32.28 -12.73 61.77
CA ASP A 90 -31.21 -13.29 60.96
C ASP A 90 -31.77 -14.12 59.78
N GLN A 91 -32.83 -14.92 60.02
CA GLN A 91 -33.56 -15.60 58.93
C GLN A 91 -34.26 -14.63 57.97
N GLY A 92 -34.72 -13.47 58.44
CA GLY A 92 -35.31 -12.43 57.60
C GLY A 92 -34.26 -11.76 56.70
N GLU A 93 -33.08 -11.51 57.23
CA GLU A 93 -31.95 -10.95 56.48
C GLU A 93 -31.37 -11.95 55.48
N LEU A 94 -31.21 -13.23 55.86
CA LEU A 94 -30.79 -14.29 54.93
C LEU A 94 -31.75 -14.43 53.74
N LYS A 95 -33.07 -14.37 53.98
CA LYS A 95 -34.09 -14.40 52.91
C LYS A 95 -34.04 -13.16 52.02
N ARG A 96 -33.71 -11.98 52.54
CA ARG A 96 -33.50 -10.75 51.75
C ARG A 96 -32.27 -10.87 50.85
N VAL A 97 -31.12 -11.30 51.41
CA VAL A 97 -29.88 -11.50 50.65
C VAL A 97 -30.07 -12.56 49.56
N GLN A 98 -30.78 -13.67 49.85
CA GLN A 98 -31.10 -14.68 48.83
C GLN A 98 -32.00 -14.11 47.71
N ALA A 99 -33.04 -13.35 48.06
CA ALA A 99 -33.90 -12.70 47.07
C ALA A 99 -33.15 -11.67 46.20
N GLU A 100 -32.17 -10.96 46.77
CA GLU A 100 -31.29 -10.04 46.04
C GLU A 100 -30.29 -10.77 45.13
N CYS A 101 -29.66 -11.84 45.60
CA CYS A 101 -28.83 -12.71 44.75
C CYS A 101 -29.62 -13.26 43.55
N ASP A 102 -30.87 -13.68 43.76
CA ASP A 102 -31.73 -14.15 42.68
C ASP A 102 -32.27 -13.01 41.80
N ARG A 103 -32.38 -11.77 42.31
CA ARG A 103 -32.63 -10.57 41.48
C ARG A 103 -31.45 -10.31 40.56
N LEU A 104 -30.23 -10.22 41.11
CA LEU A 104 -29.01 -9.94 40.36
C LEU A 104 -28.69 -11.04 39.33
N ARG A 105 -29.01 -12.31 39.63
CA ARG A 105 -28.95 -13.42 38.64
C ARG A 105 -29.91 -13.20 37.48
N ARG A 106 -31.18 -12.85 37.73
CA ARG A 106 -32.16 -12.57 36.66
C ARG A 106 -31.77 -11.35 35.82
N GLU A 107 -31.21 -10.32 36.44
CA GLU A 107 -30.69 -9.13 35.75
C GLU A 107 -29.50 -9.49 34.86
N ARG A 108 -28.49 -10.22 35.37
CA ARG A 108 -27.39 -10.78 34.58
C ARG A 108 -27.88 -11.60 33.39
N ASP A 109 -28.83 -12.50 33.62
CA ASP A 109 -29.33 -13.43 32.59
C ASP A 109 -30.21 -12.72 31.53
N ALA A 110 -30.82 -11.59 31.88
CA ALA A 110 -31.49 -10.70 30.95
C ALA A 110 -30.47 -9.93 30.07
N PHE A 111 -29.43 -9.35 30.68
CA PHE A 111 -28.37 -8.66 29.93
C PHE A 111 -27.59 -9.61 29.01
N ALA A 112 -27.32 -10.85 29.45
CA ALA A 112 -26.69 -11.87 28.60
C ALA A 112 -27.52 -12.15 27.33
N LYS A 113 -28.84 -12.34 27.48
CA LYS A 113 -29.75 -12.55 26.33
C LYS A 113 -29.85 -11.33 25.42
N GLN A 114 -29.83 -10.12 25.98
CA GLN A 114 -29.78 -8.89 25.18
C GLN A 114 -28.46 -8.79 24.39
N PHE A 115 -27.33 -9.20 24.98
CA PHE A 115 -26.05 -9.24 24.30
C PHE A 115 -26.01 -10.30 23.17
N GLU A 116 -26.54 -11.50 23.40
CA GLU A 116 -26.71 -12.54 22.37
C GLU A 116 -27.61 -12.07 21.22
N GLN A 117 -28.70 -11.35 21.51
CA GLN A 117 -29.59 -10.76 20.50
C GLN A 117 -28.89 -9.67 19.69
N LEU A 118 -28.14 -8.76 20.32
CA LEU A 118 -27.37 -7.74 19.60
C LEU A 118 -26.22 -8.34 18.77
N SER A 119 -25.55 -9.37 19.28
CA SER A 119 -24.49 -10.09 18.56
C SER A 119 -25.03 -10.86 17.34
N SER A 120 -26.18 -11.50 17.47
CA SER A 120 -26.83 -12.20 16.34
C SER A 120 -27.47 -11.25 15.32
N LEU A 121 -27.92 -10.05 15.74
CA LEU A 121 -28.33 -8.97 14.83
C LEU A 121 -27.15 -8.41 14.04
N ARG A 122 -25.98 -8.24 14.69
CA ARG A 122 -24.75 -7.82 14.01
C ARG A 122 -24.29 -8.86 12.98
N ASN A 123 -24.30 -10.13 13.35
CA ASN A 123 -23.95 -11.25 12.45
C ASN A 123 -25.08 -11.60 11.46
N SER A 124 -26.08 -10.74 11.25
CA SER A 124 -27.23 -11.02 10.39
C SER A 124 -26.97 -10.67 8.91
N GLY A 125 -27.87 -11.13 8.03
CA GLY A 125 -27.76 -11.07 6.58
C GLY A 125 -27.20 -9.78 5.95
N PRO A 126 -27.57 -8.55 6.35
CA PRO A 126 -27.04 -7.33 5.73
C PRO A 126 -25.53 -7.12 5.93
N GLU A 127 -24.95 -7.41 7.10
CA GLU A 127 -23.49 -7.28 7.28
C GLU A 127 -22.75 -8.34 6.45
N ALA A 128 -23.24 -9.59 6.44
CA ALA A 128 -22.67 -10.66 5.61
C ALA A 128 -22.83 -10.43 4.09
N LEU A 129 -23.84 -9.67 3.65
CA LEU A 129 -24.00 -9.26 2.26
C LEU A 129 -23.05 -8.11 1.88
N LEU A 130 -22.85 -7.17 2.80
CA LEU A 130 -21.91 -6.05 2.65
C LEU A 130 -20.45 -6.53 2.68
N GLU A 131 -20.14 -7.55 3.47
CA GLU A 131 -18.84 -8.23 3.48
C GLU A 131 -18.56 -8.89 2.12
N LYS A 132 -19.50 -9.69 1.59
CA LYS A 132 -19.40 -10.25 0.24
C LYS A 132 -19.31 -9.20 -0.86
N PHE A 133 -19.96 -8.04 -0.68
CA PHE A 133 -19.82 -6.92 -1.62
C PHE A 133 -18.41 -6.32 -1.58
N LYS A 134 -17.80 -6.19 -0.39
CA LYS A 134 -16.39 -5.79 -0.24
C LYS A 134 -15.44 -6.81 -0.87
N GLU A 135 -15.60 -8.10 -0.56
CA GLU A 135 -14.79 -9.18 -1.14
C GLU A 135 -14.83 -9.17 -2.68
N THR A 136 -16.03 -9.03 -3.26
CA THR A 136 -16.20 -9.01 -4.72
C THR A 136 -15.75 -7.70 -5.37
N ALA A 137 -15.86 -6.56 -4.69
CA ALA A 137 -15.30 -5.28 -5.13
C ALA A 137 -13.75 -5.30 -5.10
N GLU A 138 -13.16 -5.80 -4.01
CA GLU A 138 -11.71 -6.00 -3.89
C GLU A 138 -11.20 -6.99 -4.94
N ALA A 139 -11.88 -8.12 -5.17
CA ALA A 139 -11.49 -9.09 -6.19
C ALA A 139 -11.50 -8.49 -7.60
N LYS A 140 -12.52 -7.67 -7.94
CA LYS A 140 -12.58 -6.93 -9.21
C LYS A 140 -11.44 -5.92 -9.32
N SER A 141 -11.21 -5.11 -8.29
CA SER A 141 -10.13 -4.12 -8.27
C SER A 141 -8.74 -4.77 -8.42
N LYS A 142 -8.50 -5.88 -7.72
CA LYS A 142 -7.26 -6.67 -7.83
C LYS A 142 -7.07 -7.23 -9.25
N ALA A 143 -8.14 -7.76 -9.86
CA ALA A 143 -8.10 -8.25 -11.24
C ALA A 143 -7.86 -7.13 -12.28
N GLU A 144 -8.44 -5.95 -12.07
CA GLU A 144 -8.21 -4.78 -12.94
C GLU A 144 -6.77 -4.26 -12.84
N VAL A 145 -6.20 -4.19 -11.63
CA VAL A 145 -4.80 -3.83 -11.42
C VAL A 145 -3.85 -4.83 -12.09
N ILE A 146 -4.11 -6.14 -11.97
CA ILE A 146 -3.33 -7.19 -12.65
C ILE A 146 -3.40 -6.98 -14.17
N ARG A 147 -4.60 -6.83 -14.74
CA ARG A 147 -4.79 -6.62 -16.19
C ARG A 147 -4.12 -5.34 -16.70
N SER A 148 -4.11 -4.28 -15.89
CA SER A 148 -3.40 -3.03 -16.19
C SER A 148 -1.88 -3.22 -16.19
N GLN A 149 -1.33 -4.02 -15.26
CA GLN A 149 0.08 -4.35 -15.21
C GLN A 149 0.49 -5.27 -16.38
N GLU A 150 -0.30 -6.30 -16.70
CA GLU A 150 -0.07 -7.17 -17.86
C GLU A 150 0.00 -6.37 -19.18
N ALA A 151 -0.96 -5.47 -19.40
CA ALA A 151 -0.98 -4.59 -20.57
C ALA A 151 0.17 -3.56 -20.60
N LEU A 152 0.77 -3.23 -19.45
CA LEU A 152 1.97 -2.41 -19.37
C LEU A 152 3.23 -3.23 -19.68
N TYR A 153 3.34 -4.45 -19.15
CA TYR A 153 4.44 -5.37 -19.44
C TYR A 153 4.47 -5.77 -20.92
N GLU A 154 3.32 -6.06 -21.54
CA GLU A 154 3.24 -6.36 -22.98
C GLU A 154 3.77 -5.19 -23.83
N LYS A 155 3.38 -3.95 -23.50
CA LYS A 155 3.91 -2.73 -24.16
C LYS A 155 5.41 -2.53 -23.94
N GLN A 156 5.91 -2.83 -22.74
CA GLN A 156 7.35 -2.76 -22.45
C GLN A 156 8.13 -3.82 -23.23
N MET A 157 7.66 -5.07 -23.27
CA MET A 157 8.26 -6.17 -24.05
C MET A 157 8.27 -5.85 -25.55
N ALA A 158 7.16 -5.32 -26.09
CA ALA A 158 7.10 -4.88 -27.48
C ALA A 158 8.12 -3.76 -27.79
N LYS A 159 8.30 -2.80 -26.86
CA LYS A 159 9.30 -1.74 -27.01
C LYS A 159 10.75 -2.24 -26.88
N VAL A 160 11.03 -3.16 -25.96
CA VAL A 160 12.35 -3.81 -25.84
C VAL A 160 12.68 -4.53 -27.14
N LYS A 161 11.78 -5.38 -27.65
CA LYS A 161 11.98 -6.11 -28.92
C LYS A 161 12.22 -5.16 -30.10
N SER A 162 11.46 -4.07 -30.19
CA SER A 162 11.66 -3.05 -31.25
C SER A 162 13.02 -2.35 -31.15
N LEU A 163 13.55 -2.14 -29.95
CA LEU A 163 14.88 -1.58 -29.74
C LEU A 163 15.99 -2.60 -30.02
N GLU A 164 15.78 -3.88 -29.73
CA GLU A 164 16.68 -4.99 -30.10
C GLU A 164 16.77 -5.17 -31.62
N GLU A 165 15.63 -5.14 -32.32
CA GLU A 165 15.55 -5.18 -33.78
C GLU A 165 16.27 -3.96 -34.42
N ALA A 166 16.09 -2.76 -33.84
CA ALA A 166 16.80 -1.55 -34.29
C ALA A 166 18.32 -1.59 -34.01
N LEU A 167 18.74 -2.11 -32.85
CA LEU A 167 20.15 -2.27 -32.49
C LEU A 167 20.85 -3.27 -33.43
N ALA A 168 20.21 -4.40 -33.71
CA ALA A 168 20.73 -5.41 -34.64
C ALA A 168 20.86 -4.85 -36.07
N ALA A 169 19.90 -4.06 -36.53
CA ALA A 169 19.98 -3.36 -37.81
C ALA A 169 21.13 -2.32 -37.83
N SER A 170 21.34 -1.60 -36.74
CA SER A 170 22.44 -0.63 -36.61
C SER A 170 23.81 -1.31 -36.60
N GLN A 171 23.94 -2.49 -35.97
CA GLN A 171 25.17 -3.28 -35.97
C GLN A 171 25.49 -3.79 -37.38
N GLN A 172 24.52 -4.40 -38.07
CA GLN A 172 24.69 -4.87 -39.45
C GLN A 172 25.04 -3.74 -40.43
N ALA A 173 24.55 -2.51 -40.20
CA ALA A 173 24.92 -1.35 -40.99
C ALA A 173 26.39 -0.91 -40.75
N LEU A 174 26.88 -1.06 -39.52
CA LEU A 174 28.25 -0.70 -39.12
C LEU A 174 29.26 -1.76 -39.61
N ASP A 175 28.97 -3.05 -39.42
CA ASP A 175 29.76 -4.17 -39.98
C ASP A 175 29.94 -4.02 -41.50
N ARG A 176 28.87 -3.61 -42.20
CA ARG A 176 28.88 -3.38 -43.65
C ARG A 176 29.68 -2.15 -44.07
N ALA A 177 29.79 -1.14 -43.20
CA ALA A 177 30.62 0.03 -43.43
C ALA A 177 32.11 -0.29 -43.23
N GLU A 178 32.46 -1.02 -42.15
CA GLU A 178 33.84 -1.47 -41.90
C GLU A 178 34.33 -2.44 -42.98
N ALA A 179 33.49 -3.37 -43.43
CA ALA A 179 33.79 -4.26 -44.55
C ALA A 179 34.00 -3.53 -45.90
N SER A 180 33.62 -2.26 -46.01
CA SER A 180 33.87 -1.40 -47.17
C SER A 180 35.07 -0.46 -47.01
N ALA A 181 35.72 -0.43 -45.83
CA ALA A 181 36.75 0.54 -45.47
C ALA A 181 38.18 0.04 -45.75
N ALA A 182 38.48 -0.33 -47.00
CA ALA A 182 39.84 -0.67 -47.42
C ALA A 182 40.74 0.60 -47.47
N PRO A 183 41.91 0.64 -46.81
CA PRO A 183 42.75 1.83 -46.77
C PRO A 183 43.42 2.10 -48.13
N PRO A 184 43.26 3.30 -48.73
CA PRO A 184 43.91 3.64 -49.99
C PRO A 184 45.41 3.80 -49.81
N LYS A 185 46.21 3.05 -50.58
CA LYS A 185 47.67 3.25 -50.64
C LYS A 185 47.97 4.52 -51.44
N PHE A 186 48.42 5.57 -50.76
CA PHE A 186 48.75 6.84 -51.38
C PHE A 186 50.10 6.75 -52.11
N ASP A 187 50.11 7.00 -53.43
CA ASP A 187 51.32 6.99 -54.25
C ASP A 187 51.60 8.41 -54.80
N ALA A 188 52.84 8.87 -54.68
CA ALA A 188 53.20 10.29 -54.59
C ALA A 188 53.31 11.01 -55.95
N LYS A 189 52.41 10.72 -56.90
CA LYS A 189 52.39 11.31 -58.26
C LYS A 189 51.02 11.82 -58.74
N LEU A 190 49.96 11.75 -57.92
CA LEU A 190 48.58 11.99 -58.37
C LEU A 190 48.10 13.47 -58.29
N GLU A 191 48.96 14.44 -57.93
CA GLU A 191 48.54 15.82 -57.56
C GLU A 191 47.62 16.56 -58.55
N ARG A 192 47.63 16.21 -59.85
CA ARG A 192 46.79 16.87 -60.88
C ARG A 192 45.54 16.10 -61.32
N MET A 193 45.38 14.83 -60.95
CA MET A 193 44.09 14.11 -61.11
C MET A 193 43.34 14.07 -59.78
N GLY A 194 44.07 13.85 -58.67
CA GLY A 194 43.53 13.81 -57.32
C GLY A 194 42.74 15.07 -56.93
N GLN A 195 43.05 16.24 -57.49
CA GLN A 195 42.28 17.47 -57.20
C GLN A 195 40.83 17.42 -57.70
N ARG A 196 40.52 16.70 -58.79
CA ARG A 196 39.15 16.45 -59.24
C ARG A 196 38.48 15.33 -58.45
N GLU A 197 39.24 14.30 -58.08
CA GLU A 197 38.72 13.18 -57.29
C GLU A 197 38.39 13.62 -55.85
N LEU A 198 39.25 14.42 -55.21
CA LEU A 198 38.96 15.11 -53.94
C LEU A 198 37.73 16.02 -54.05
N GLN A 199 37.55 16.78 -55.15
CA GLN A 199 36.33 17.57 -55.32
C GLN A 199 35.08 16.68 -55.41
N GLY A 200 35.18 15.53 -56.07
CA GLY A 200 34.12 14.53 -56.11
C GLY A 200 33.83 13.89 -54.75
N GLU A 201 34.86 13.59 -53.96
CA GLU A 201 34.71 13.04 -52.60
C GLU A 201 34.22 14.07 -51.60
N VAL A 202 34.66 15.33 -51.68
CA VAL A 202 34.09 16.44 -50.90
C VAL A 202 32.61 16.64 -51.23
N HIS A 203 32.18 16.51 -52.49
CA HIS A 203 30.75 16.52 -52.82
C HIS A 203 30.00 15.32 -52.23
N LYS A 204 30.52 14.08 -52.37
CA LYS A 204 29.90 12.89 -51.75
C LYS A 204 29.78 13.03 -50.23
N LEU A 205 30.82 13.52 -49.57
CA LEU A 205 30.84 13.76 -48.12
C LEU A 205 29.86 14.87 -47.74
N TRP A 206 29.74 15.94 -48.55
CA TRP A 206 28.75 16.99 -48.33
C TRP A 206 27.31 16.50 -48.48
N ASP A 207 27.03 15.65 -49.48
CA ASP A 207 25.72 15.01 -49.64
C ASP A 207 25.41 14.04 -48.49
N VAL A 208 26.40 13.30 -47.98
CA VAL A 208 26.26 12.44 -46.79
C VAL A 208 26.02 13.25 -45.51
N VAL A 209 26.76 14.33 -45.29
CA VAL A 209 26.54 15.27 -44.16
C VAL A 209 25.14 15.85 -44.25
N LYS A 210 24.74 16.36 -45.41
CA LYS A 210 23.41 16.94 -45.65
C LYS A 210 22.26 15.93 -45.47
N ALA A 211 22.47 14.66 -45.82
CA ALA A 211 21.53 13.59 -45.52
C ALA A 211 21.43 13.33 -44.01
N LYS A 212 22.56 13.31 -43.29
CA LYS A 212 22.61 13.14 -41.83
C LYS A 212 22.04 14.33 -41.07
N ASP A 213 22.24 15.56 -41.54
CA ASP A 213 21.58 16.76 -40.99
C ASP A 213 20.06 16.68 -41.14
N GLY A 214 19.56 16.14 -42.27
CA GLY A 214 18.14 15.86 -42.48
C GLY A 214 17.58 14.79 -41.54
N GLU A 215 18.35 13.72 -41.29
CA GLU A 215 18.02 12.65 -40.34
C GLU A 215 18.00 13.17 -38.89
N ILE A 216 18.98 14.00 -38.51
CA ILE A 216 19.02 14.68 -37.21
C ILE A 216 17.82 15.62 -37.04
N ALA A 217 17.45 16.38 -38.08
CA ALA A 217 16.29 17.26 -38.04
C ALA A 217 14.95 16.49 -37.93
N ALA A 218 14.87 15.29 -38.51
CA ALA A 218 13.72 14.39 -38.33
C ALA A 218 13.63 13.85 -36.90
N LEU A 219 14.73 13.31 -36.37
CA LEU A 219 14.82 12.80 -34.99
C LEU A 219 14.54 13.89 -33.94
N GLN A 220 14.99 15.12 -34.18
CA GLN A 220 14.68 16.26 -33.31
C GLN A 220 13.18 16.62 -33.31
N ARG A 221 12.48 16.46 -34.45
CA ARG A 221 11.01 16.63 -34.51
C ARG A 221 10.32 15.52 -33.72
N GLU A 222 10.63 14.26 -33.99
CA GLU A 222 10.04 13.10 -33.29
C GLU A 222 10.25 13.19 -31.77
N TYR A 223 11.43 13.63 -31.33
CA TYR A 223 11.72 13.85 -29.91
C TYR A 223 10.87 14.96 -29.27
N GLN A 224 10.61 16.06 -29.97
CA GLN A 224 9.70 17.11 -29.47
C GLN A 224 8.22 16.65 -29.48
N GLU A 225 7.82 15.86 -30.48
CA GLU A 225 6.48 15.28 -30.54
C GLU A 225 6.25 14.25 -29.40
N GLU A 226 7.24 13.43 -29.06
CA GLU A 226 7.19 12.55 -27.88
C GLU A 226 7.25 13.32 -26.56
N ILE A 227 8.01 14.43 -26.44
CA ILE A 227 7.92 15.30 -25.26
C ILE A 227 6.50 15.87 -25.10
N ALA A 228 5.86 16.31 -26.19
CA ALA A 228 4.50 16.85 -26.16
C ALA A 228 3.46 15.76 -25.84
N HIS A 229 3.63 14.55 -26.37
CA HIS A 229 2.82 13.38 -26.05
C HIS A 229 2.97 12.95 -24.59
N SER A 230 4.20 12.81 -24.10
CA SER A 230 4.52 12.47 -22.72
C SER A 230 4.00 13.53 -21.71
N ARG A 231 4.03 14.82 -22.05
CA ARG A 231 3.38 15.87 -21.24
C ARG A 231 1.86 15.71 -21.20
N LYS A 232 1.19 15.52 -22.34
CA LYS A 232 -0.25 15.22 -22.38
C LYS A 232 -0.62 13.96 -21.60
N LEU A 233 0.25 12.95 -21.60
CA LEU A 233 0.06 11.72 -20.82
C LEU A 233 0.23 11.97 -19.31
N GLN A 234 1.16 12.84 -18.90
CA GLN A 234 1.29 13.27 -17.51
C GLN A 234 0.12 14.16 -17.05
N GLU A 235 -0.34 15.09 -17.90
CA GLU A 235 -1.49 15.95 -17.64
C GLU A 235 -2.79 15.14 -17.50
N THR A 236 -3.05 14.21 -18.42
CA THR A 236 -4.22 13.30 -18.33
C THR A 236 -4.10 12.34 -17.15
N ALA A 237 -2.92 11.82 -16.83
CA ALA A 237 -2.72 11.02 -15.61
C ALA A 237 -2.90 11.84 -14.32
N ALA A 238 -2.50 13.12 -14.29
CA ALA A 238 -2.75 14.03 -13.18
C ALA A 238 -4.23 14.41 -13.05
N GLN A 239 -4.96 14.52 -14.16
CA GLN A 239 -6.39 14.77 -14.20
C GLN A 239 -7.19 13.54 -13.78
N MET A 240 -6.81 12.33 -14.22
CA MET A 240 -7.36 11.07 -13.71
C MET A 240 -7.07 10.88 -12.21
N ARG A 241 -5.91 11.31 -11.70
CA ARG A 241 -5.61 11.35 -10.25
C ARG A 241 -6.46 12.36 -9.45
N ARG A 242 -7.32 13.16 -10.10
CA ARG A 242 -8.32 14.02 -9.43
C ARG A 242 -9.75 13.47 -9.50
N SER A 243 -10.01 12.44 -10.31
CA SER A 243 -11.35 11.83 -10.48
C SER A 243 -11.40 10.33 -10.17
N ALA A 244 -10.27 9.63 -10.18
CA ALA A 244 -10.11 8.32 -9.57
C ALA A 244 -9.82 8.49 -8.07
N GLU A 245 -10.79 8.12 -7.24
CA GLU A 245 -10.62 8.08 -5.78
C GLU A 245 -9.45 7.13 -5.43
N PRO A 246 -8.43 7.59 -4.69
CA PRO A 246 -7.25 6.77 -4.42
C PRO A 246 -7.63 5.61 -3.49
N ALA A 247 -7.22 4.39 -3.86
CA ALA A 247 -7.42 3.18 -3.05
C ALA A 247 -7.10 3.45 -1.58
N ALA A 248 -8.09 3.19 -0.71
CA ALA A 248 -8.26 3.89 0.56
C ALA A 248 -7.01 3.88 1.46
N LYS A 249 -6.24 4.96 1.38
CA LYS A 249 -5.55 5.46 2.58
C LYS A 249 -6.65 5.73 3.62
N PRO A 250 -6.44 5.41 4.90
CA PRO A 250 -7.39 5.83 5.93
C PRO A 250 -7.61 7.33 5.80
N VAL A 251 -8.84 7.81 6.05
CA VAL A 251 -9.14 9.24 6.05
C VAL A 251 -8.40 9.87 7.22
N VAL A 252 -7.15 10.27 6.96
CA VAL A 252 -6.31 11.01 7.90
C VAL A 252 -6.99 12.36 8.05
N ASN A 253 -7.74 12.51 9.14
CA ASN A 253 -8.35 13.75 9.56
C ASN A 253 -7.32 14.87 9.41
N GLU A 254 -7.66 15.95 8.70
CA GLU A 254 -6.74 17.06 8.41
C GLU A 254 -6.16 17.68 9.69
N VAL A 255 -6.95 17.70 10.77
CA VAL A 255 -6.48 18.09 12.11
C VAL A 255 -5.36 17.16 12.62
N HIS A 256 -5.42 15.87 12.29
CA HIS A 256 -4.38 14.92 12.67
C HIS A 256 -3.10 15.10 11.86
N SER A 257 -3.16 15.24 10.53
CA SER A 257 -1.95 15.49 9.72
C SER A 257 -1.29 16.81 10.07
N LEU A 258 -2.06 17.87 10.33
CA LEU A 258 -1.55 19.14 10.87
C LEU A 258 -0.92 18.96 12.26
N SER A 259 -1.53 18.14 13.14
CA SER A 259 -0.95 17.86 14.46
C SER A 259 0.37 17.08 14.40
N VAL A 260 0.47 16.10 13.50
CA VAL A 260 1.72 15.32 13.29
C VAL A 260 2.81 16.26 12.78
N ARG A 261 2.51 17.04 11.74
CA ARG A 261 3.44 18.03 11.18
C ARG A 261 3.94 19.03 12.22
N LEU A 262 3.09 19.49 13.15
CA LEU A 262 3.51 20.35 14.25
C LEU A 262 4.49 19.64 15.21
N TYR A 263 4.32 18.35 15.48
CA TYR A 263 5.31 17.59 16.26
C TYR A 263 6.61 17.37 15.47
N GLU A 264 6.54 17.10 14.18
CA GLU A 264 7.72 16.99 13.29
C GLU A 264 8.52 18.30 13.29
N GLU A 265 7.86 19.45 13.08
CA GLU A 265 8.46 20.79 13.09
C GLU A 265 8.99 21.21 14.50
N LEU A 266 8.38 20.75 15.60
CA LEU A 266 8.83 21.04 16.97
C LEU A 266 9.97 20.14 17.49
N THR A 267 10.15 18.95 16.93
CA THR A 267 11.12 17.95 17.43
C THR A 267 12.24 17.64 16.44
N GLY A 268 12.01 17.87 15.14
CA GLY A 268 12.88 17.39 14.06
C GLY A 268 12.78 15.88 13.83
N LEU A 269 11.74 15.21 14.35
CA LEU A 269 11.51 13.76 14.16
C LEU A 269 10.39 13.51 13.14
N ASP A 270 10.74 13.34 11.87
CA ASP A 270 9.81 13.02 10.78
C ASP A 270 9.35 11.54 10.91
N ILE A 271 8.05 11.26 10.75
CA ILE A 271 7.48 9.90 10.86
C ILE A 271 7.05 9.40 9.46
N LEU A 272 7.92 8.62 8.83
CA LEU A 272 7.75 8.15 7.44
C LEU A 272 6.71 7.02 7.29
N ASP A 273 6.64 6.11 8.26
CA ASP A 273 5.78 4.92 8.24
C ASP A 273 5.47 4.47 9.67
N ALA A 274 4.27 3.92 9.88
CA ALA A 274 3.79 3.45 11.17
C ALA A 274 2.99 2.14 10.99
N GLN A 275 3.62 1.02 11.34
CA GLN A 275 3.04 -0.33 11.23
C GLN A 275 2.61 -0.83 12.61
N VAL A 276 1.45 -1.50 12.66
CA VAL A 276 1.01 -2.25 13.85
C VAL A 276 1.07 -3.74 13.52
N ARG A 277 1.76 -4.52 14.35
CA ARG A 277 1.91 -5.97 14.22
C ARG A 277 1.32 -6.64 15.47
N PRO A 278 0.16 -7.33 15.35
CA PRO A 278 -0.40 -8.05 16.49
C PRO A 278 0.43 -9.31 16.76
N ASP A 279 1.17 -9.34 17.87
CA ASP A 279 1.80 -10.56 18.39
C ASP A 279 0.91 -11.16 19.50
N PRO A 280 0.41 -12.41 19.37
CA PRO A 280 -0.38 -13.07 20.41
C PRO A 280 0.38 -13.29 21.74
N LYS A 281 1.70 -13.05 21.81
CA LYS A 281 2.51 -13.19 23.04
C LYS A 281 2.83 -11.87 23.74
N THR A 282 3.05 -10.77 23.02
CA THR A 282 3.43 -9.45 23.57
C THR A 282 2.39 -8.33 23.34
N GLY A 283 1.30 -8.64 22.62
CA GLY A 283 0.29 -7.70 22.18
C GLY A 283 0.67 -6.97 20.89
N ASP A 284 0.07 -5.82 20.64
CA ASP A 284 0.36 -5.03 19.45
C ASP A 284 1.75 -4.38 19.53
N GLU A 285 2.72 -4.91 18.77
CA GLU A 285 3.97 -4.21 18.48
C GLU A 285 3.68 -3.05 17.53
N ARG A 286 4.22 -1.86 17.83
CA ARG A 286 4.08 -0.67 16.98
C ARG A 286 5.44 -0.24 16.48
N ILE A 287 5.66 -0.40 15.18
CA ILE A 287 6.92 -0.10 14.51
C ILE A 287 6.79 1.21 13.76
N TYR A 288 7.58 2.20 14.14
CA TYR A 288 7.68 3.48 13.46
C TYR A 288 9.01 3.54 12.70
N LYS A 289 8.98 4.01 11.44
CA LYS A 289 10.19 4.39 10.70
C LYS A 289 10.29 5.91 10.71
N CYS A 290 11.36 6.44 11.28
CA CYS A 290 11.53 7.88 11.47
C CYS A 290 12.86 8.37 10.88
N ILE A 291 12.94 9.67 10.63
CA ILE A 291 14.20 10.39 10.43
C ILE A 291 14.29 11.45 11.52
N GLN A 292 15.38 11.45 12.29
CA GLN A 292 15.73 12.60 13.11
C GLN A 292 16.58 13.54 12.26
N THR A 293 16.22 14.82 12.22
CA THR A 293 16.97 15.89 11.58
C THR A 293 17.54 16.81 12.65
N THR A 294 18.86 17.04 12.67
CA THR A 294 19.53 17.91 13.65
C THR A 294 20.81 18.48 13.06
N GLY A 295 21.04 19.79 13.20
CA GLY A 295 22.22 20.46 12.62
C GLY A 295 22.36 20.32 11.10
N GLY A 296 21.24 20.12 10.37
CA GLY A 296 21.24 19.83 8.93
C GLY A 296 21.70 18.41 8.55
N ARG A 297 21.85 17.50 9.53
CA ARG A 297 22.13 16.08 9.32
C ARG A 297 20.89 15.24 9.60
N ASN A 298 20.70 14.19 8.81
CA ASN A 298 19.55 13.29 8.89
C ASN A 298 20.00 11.92 9.39
N TYR A 299 19.25 11.34 10.32
CA TYR A 299 19.53 10.06 10.95
C TYR A 299 18.29 9.17 10.92
N THR A 300 18.32 8.16 10.06
CA THR A 300 17.19 7.23 9.88
C THR A 300 17.19 6.18 10.99
N LEU A 301 16.07 6.02 11.68
CA LEU A 301 15.91 5.00 12.70
C LEU A 301 14.54 4.31 12.65
N ARG A 302 14.47 3.14 13.26
CA ARG A 302 13.23 2.41 13.55
C ARG A 302 13.02 2.38 15.06
N LEU A 303 11.81 2.70 15.50
CA LEU A 303 11.34 2.55 16.88
C LEU A 303 10.30 1.43 16.94
N SER A 304 10.61 0.32 17.61
CA SER A 304 9.62 -0.75 17.87
C SER A 304 9.15 -0.68 19.32
N LEU A 305 7.90 -0.29 19.54
CA LEU A 305 7.27 -0.25 20.86
C LEU A 305 6.56 -1.59 21.12
N ARG A 306 6.99 -2.31 22.15
CA ARG A 306 6.44 -3.64 22.53
C ARG A 306 6.25 -3.76 24.04
N ASN A 307 5.41 -4.70 24.49
CA ASN A 307 5.20 -4.96 25.92
C ASN A 307 5.86 -6.28 26.30
N GLU A 308 6.79 -6.26 27.25
CA GLU A 308 7.47 -7.46 27.74
C GLU A 308 6.98 -7.82 29.14
N PHE A 309 6.69 -9.10 29.38
CA PHE A 309 6.30 -9.57 30.70
C PHE A 309 7.54 -9.85 31.56
N ASP A 310 7.81 -8.96 32.51
CA ASP A 310 8.85 -9.13 33.52
C ASP A 310 8.46 -10.29 34.46
N LYS A 311 9.09 -11.45 34.26
CA LYS A 311 8.84 -12.67 35.06
C LYS A 311 9.23 -12.52 36.53
N GLN A 312 10.17 -11.64 36.87
CA GLN A 312 10.61 -11.44 38.26
C GLN A 312 9.59 -10.58 39.01
N ARG A 313 9.12 -9.49 38.40
CA ARG A 313 8.16 -8.55 39.00
C ARG A 313 6.70 -8.87 38.68
N LYS A 314 6.44 -9.86 37.83
CA LYS A 314 5.12 -10.31 37.34
C LYS A 314 4.28 -9.18 36.72
N GLN A 315 4.94 -8.24 36.03
CA GLN A 315 4.31 -7.05 35.46
C GLN A 315 4.66 -6.86 33.99
N TRP A 316 3.77 -6.21 33.24
CA TRP A 316 4.05 -5.80 31.86
C TRP A 316 4.86 -4.51 31.84
N LYS A 317 6.06 -4.57 31.26
CA LYS A 317 6.98 -3.45 31.07
C LYS A 317 6.91 -2.98 29.62
N LYS A 318 6.73 -1.68 29.41
CA LYS A 318 6.74 -1.07 28.08
C LYS A 318 8.19 -0.87 27.64
N MET A 319 8.60 -1.53 26.57
CA MET A 319 9.94 -1.48 26.01
C MET A 319 9.93 -0.78 24.64
N VAL A 320 11.03 -0.13 24.30
CA VAL A 320 11.25 0.54 23.03
C VAL A 320 12.59 0.08 22.48
N GLN A 321 12.54 -0.57 21.32
CA GLN A 321 13.74 -0.86 20.53
C GLN A 321 14.14 0.38 19.74
N PHE A 322 15.37 0.82 19.91
CA PHE A 322 16.07 1.66 18.94
C PHE A 322 16.80 0.73 17.97
N ALA A 323 16.47 0.84 16.69
CA ALA A 323 17.19 0.16 15.61
C ALA A 323 17.60 1.20 14.55
N PRO A 324 18.86 1.65 14.53
CA PRO A 324 19.35 2.50 13.45
C PRO A 324 19.12 1.87 12.08
N SER A 325 18.97 2.70 11.05
CA SER A 325 18.92 2.29 9.65
C SER A 325 20.04 2.98 8.88
N ASP A 326 20.59 2.27 7.88
CA ASP A 326 21.60 2.80 6.95
C ASP A 326 22.95 3.23 7.57
N MET A 327 23.23 2.96 8.85
CA MET A 327 24.51 3.29 9.50
C MET A 327 25.74 2.64 8.85
N ASP A 328 25.59 1.47 8.21
CA ASP A 328 26.65 0.82 7.42
C ASP A 328 27.13 1.66 6.22
N LYS A 329 26.36 2.69 5.84
CA LYS A 329 26.65 3.61 4.73
C LYS A 329 27.22 4.96 5.21
N GLU A 330 27.26 5.22 6.51
CA GLU A 330 27.80 6.47 7.04
C GLU A 330 29.33 6.48 6.92
N THR A 331 29.87 7.59 6.42
CA THR A 331 31.30 7.80 6.17
C THR A 331 31.96 8.64 7.25
N ASP A 332 31.20 9.46 7.98
CA ASP A 332 31.69 10.26 9.09
C ASP A 332 31.98 9.41 10.33
N ARG A 333 33.22 8.90 10.40
CA ARG A 333 33.75 8.16 11.55
C ARG A 333 33.72 8.96 12.86
N LYS A 334 33.67 10.30 12.84
CA LYS A 334 33.52 11.11 14.07
C LYS A 334 32.08 11.04 14.57
N LEU A 335 31.10 11.15 13.66
CA LEU A 335 29.68 10.95 13.99
C LEU A 335 29.44 9.54 14.55
N LEU A 336 29.92 8.50 13.87
CA LEU A 336 29.78 7.11 14.33
C LEU A 336 30.42 6.87 15.71
N LYS A 337 31.54 7.54 16.04
CA LYS A 337 32.08 7.51 17.40
C LYS A 337 31.17 8.25 18.40
N ARG A 338 30.72 9.47 18.06
CA ARG A 338 29.91 10.30 18.96
C ARG A 338 28.51 9.75 19.22
N LEU A 339 27.90 9.05 18.25
CA LEU A 339 26.64 8.33 18.45
C LEU A 339 26.77 7.22 19.52
N GLY A 340 27.94 6.62 19.70
CA GLY A 340 28.21 5.64 20.75
C GLY A 340 27.19 4.48 20.70
N PRO A 341 26.42 4.23 21.79
CA PRO A 341 25.38 3.19 21.80
C PRO A 341 24.33 3.31 20.70
N PHE A 342 24.04 4.52 20.20
CA PHE A 342 23.00 4.74 19.19
C PHE A 342 23.35 4.18 17.82
N ARG A 343 24.63 3.89 17.52
CA ARG A 343 25.05 3.29 16.24
C ARG A 343 24.56 1.84 16.07
N ASP A 344 24.28 1.15 17.18
CA ASP A 344 23.90 -0.25 17.27
C ASP A 344 22.40 -0.37 17.65
N ALA A 345 21.79 -1.54 17.49
CA ALA A 345 20.40 -1.77 17.93
C ALA A 345 20.34 -2.13 19.42
N PHE A 346 19.47 -1.47 20.20
CA PHE A 346 19.33 -1.67 21.64
C PHE A 346 17.90 -1.42 22.15
N ASP A 347 17.54 -2.02 23.29
CA ASP A 347 16.21 -1.91 23.89
C ASP A 347 16.25 -1.12 25.21
N ILE A 348 15.33 -0.16 25.39
CA ILE A 348 15.18 0.62 26.63
C ILE A 348 13.75 0.56 27.20
N PRO A 349 13.55 0.82 28.50
CA PRO A 349 12.23 1.12 29.05
C PRO A 349 11.65 2.37 28.38
N ARG A 350 10.35 2.36 28.05
CA ARG A 350 9.66 3.50 27.45
C ARG A 350 9.78 4.79 28.27
N ASP A 351 9.89 4.67 29.59
CA ASP A 351 9.99 5.81 30.50
C ASP A 351 11.36 6.54 30.38
N GLN A 352 12.37 5.88 29.81
CA GLN A 352 13.69 6.46 29.50
C GLN A 352 13.76 7.06 28.08
N LEU A 353 12.72 6.89 27.25
CA LEU A 353 12.69 7.38 25.87
C LEU A 353 13.00 8.88 25.74
N PRO A 354 12.47 9.81 26.57
CA PRO A 354 12.78 11.23 26.44
C PRO A 354 14.26 11.55 26.73
N ALA A 355 14.87 10.84 27.68
CA ALA A 355 16.29 11.03 28.03
C ALA A 355 17.21 10.47 26.93
N ALA A 356 16.90 9.28 26.39
CA ALA A 356 17.62 8.72 25.25
C ALA A 356 17.48 9.61 24.01
N TYR A 357 16.30 10.16 23.76
CA TYR A 357 16.06 11.08 22.65
C TYR A 357 16.89 12.38 22.78
N ALA A 358 16.90 13.00 23.96
CA ALA A 358 17.75 14.17 24.21
C ALA A 358 19.26 13.87 24.05
N GLN A 359 19.72 12.69 24.50
CA GLN A 359 21.09 12.23 24.28
C GLN A 359 21.41 11.99 22.80
N LEU A 360 20.47 11.45 22.02
CA LEU A 360 20.62 11.29 20.57
C LEU A 360 20.79 12.66 19.91
N THR A 361 19.89 13.62 20.17
CA THR A 361 19.98 14.98 19.62
C THR A 361 21.32 15.65 19.95
N ALA A 362 21.77 15.57 21.21
CA ALA A 362 23.06 16.11 21.64
C ALA A 362 24.27 15.39 21.00
N ARG A 363 24.18 14.08 20.74
CA ARG A 363 25.22 13.30 20.03
C ARG A 363 25.17 13.49 18.50
N MET A 364 24.09 14.02 17.95
CA MET A 364 23.97 14.35 16.52
C MET A 364 24.63 15.69 16.19
N ASP A 365 24.39 16.71 17.03
CA ASP A 365 24.84 18.08 16.85
C ASP A 365 26.37 18.18 16.65
N PRO A 366 26.89 18.82 15.57
CA PRO A 366 28.33 19.00 15.36
C PRO A 366 29.08 19.59 16.55
N ASP A 367 28.49 20.55 17.27
CA ASP A 367 29.10 21.26 18.40
C ASP A 367 28.70 20.65 19.77
N GLY A 368 27.89 19.59 19.76
CA GLY A 368 27.44 18.87 20.94
C GLY A 368 28.58 18.27 21.77
N GLN A 369 28.89 18.91 22.89
CA GLN A 369 29.79 18.38 23.92
C GLN A 369 29.10 17.22 24.66
N PHE A 370 29.28 16.01 24.17
CA PHE A 370 29.02 14.79 24.95
C PHE A 370 30.35 14.30 25.56
N GLU A 371 30.61 14.70 26.80
CA GLU A 371 31.60 14.01 27.64
C GLU A 371 31.04 12.64 28.01
N GLU A 372 31.80 11.58 27.76
CA GLU A 372 31.41 10.24 28.21
C GLU A 372 31.69 10.14 29.72
N PRO A 373 30.68 9.82 30.56
CA PRO A 373 30.91 9.61 31.98
C PRO A 373 31.79 8.37 32.17
N GLU A 374 32.89 8.53 32.92
CA GLU A 374 33.86 7.47 33.27
C GLU A 374 33.27 6.37 34.18
#